data_AF-A0A661JQR4-F1
#
_entry.id   AF-A0A661JQR4-F1
#
_cell.length_a   1.000
_cell.length_b   1.000
_cell.length_c   1.000
_cell.angle_alpha   90.00
_cell.angle_beta   90.00
_cell.angle_gamma   90.00
#
_symmetry.space_group_name_H-M   'P 1'
#
loop_
_entity.id
_entity.type
_entity.pdbx_description
1 polymer ?
#
loop_
_entity_poly.entity_id
_entity_poly.type
_entity_poly.pdbx_seq_one_letter_code
_entity_poly.pdbx_strand_id
1 'polypeptide(L)'
;APTVLVRTPDWVERTEVQVFKNNEAAKFIWSKSYVKVVGLKPSNRLTVTFPLKRKVEKEFIKDGKNIEYTVEWKGDTVISISPPGDLFPLYQRAHFRSDEAPLREDITYHVPKEEIHW
;
A
#
# COMPACT_ATOMS: atom_id res chain seq x y z
N ALA A 1 4.60 9.24 25.81
CA ALA A 1 3.52 8.45 25.17
C ALA A 1 4.05 7.85 23.87
N PRO A 2 3.70 6.60 23.53
CA PRO A 2 4.16 5.96 22.30
C PRO A 2 3.76 6.77 21.05
N THR A 3 4.64 6.72 20.06
CA THR A 3 4.50 7.35 18.75
C THR A 3 4.49 6.25 17.70
N VAL A 4 3.58 6.34 16.73
CA VAL A 4 3.57 5.46 15.56
C VAL A 4 3.87 6.28 14.32
N LEU A 5 4.71 5.73 13.44
CA LEU A 5 5.09 6.28 12.15
C LEU A 5 4.62 5.30 11.07
N VAL A 6 3.59 5.67 10.31
CA VAL A 6 3.08 4.85 9.20
C VAL A 6 3.69 5.37 7.91
N ARG A 7 4.53 4.55 7.25
CA ARG A 7 5.10 4.91 5.95
C ARG A 7 3.98 5.04 4.95
N THR A 8 3.91 6.20 4.29
CA THR A 8 2.96 6.46 3.21
C THR A 8 3.74 6.56 1.90
N PRO A 9 3.30 5.86 0.83
CA PRO A 9 3.93 5.98 -0.49
C PRO A 9 3.98 7.42 -0.98
N ASP A 10 4.96 7.73 -1.82
CA ASP A 10 5.19 9.06 -2.38
C ASP A 10 4.13 9.50 -3.39
N TRP A 11 3.53 8.56 -4.11
CA TRP A 11 2.45 8.81 -5.07
C TRP A 11 1.10 9.14 -4.41
N VAL A 12 0.96 8.99 -3.09
CA VAL A 12 -0.28 9.31 -2.36
C VAL A 12 -0.41 10.82 -2.18
N GLU A 13 -1.57 11.38 -2.55
CA GLU A 13 -1.87 12.77 -2.26
C GLU A 13 -2.09 12.97 -0.76
N ARG A 14 -1.29 13.84 -0.14
CA ARG A 14 -1.32 14.04 1.32
C ARG A 14 -2.67 14.51 1.85
N THR A 15 -3.44 15.20 1.01
CA THR A 15 -4.79 15.70 1.33
C THR A 15 -5.85 14.60 1.32
N GLU A 16 -5.58 13.45 0.72
CA GLU A 16 -6.49 12.30 0.66
C GLU A 16 -6.23 11.29 1.79
N VAL A 17 -5.17 11.50 2.58
CA VAL A 17 -4.85 10.66 3.74
C VAL A 17 -5.77 11.00 4.89
N GLN A 18 -6.48 10.00 5.39
CA GLN A 18 -7.32 10.11 6.57
C GLN A 18 -6.76 9.23 7.69
N VAL A 19 -6.85 9.75 8.92
CA VAL A 19 -6.37 9.04 10.10
C VAL A 19 -7.50 9.02 11.12
N PHE A 20 -7.79 7.82 11.64
CA PHE A 20 -8.79 7.60 12.66
C PHE A 20 -8.17 6.93 13.87
N LYS A 21 -8.54 7.40 15.06
CA LYS A 21 -8.21 6.79 16.35
C LYS A 21 -9.51 6.33 16.98
N ASN A 22 -9.68 5.02 17.15
CA ASN A 22 -10.92 4.42 17.64
C ASN A 22 -12.16 4.91 16.85
N ASN A 23 -12.04 4.97 15.52
CA ASN A 23 -13.06 5.43 14.57
C ASN A 23 -13.38 6.94 14.61
N GLU A 24 -12.69 7.73 15.41
CA GLU A 24 -12.80 9.20 15.40
C GLU A 24 -11.66 9.81 14.59
N ALA A 25 -11.96 10.86 13.81
CA ALA A 25 -10.94 11.58 13.04
C ALA A 25 -9.84 12.11 13.98
N ALA A 26 -8.59 11.78 13.64
CA ALA A 26 -7.43 12.07 14.48
C ALA A 26 -6.50 13.08 13.80
N LYS A 27 -5.96 13.99 14.60
CA LYS A 27 -4.86 14.87 14.15
C LYS A 27 -3.58 14.05 14.00
N PHE A 28 -2.81 14.36 12.96
CA PHE A 28 -1.52 13.75 12.68
C PHE A 28 -0.55 14.77 12.09
N ILE A 29 0.73 14.39 12.03
CA ILE A 29 1.81 15.25 11.51
C ILE A 29 2.52 14.48 10.40
N TRP A 30 2.89 15.16 9.32
CA TRP A 30 3.80 14.60 8.33
C TRP A 30 5.25 14.67 8.81
N SER A 31 5.95 13.55 8.77
CA SER A 31 7.39 13.47 9.02
C SER A 31 8.06 12.74 7.86
N LYS A 32 8.67 13.50 6.94
CA LYS A 32 9.15 12.96 5.65
C LYS A 32 8.02 12.20 4.93
N SER A 33 8.21 10.91 4.66
CA SER A 33 7.23 10.00 4.02
C SER A 33 6.36 9.23 5.04
N TYR A 34 6.22 9.76 6.27
CA TYR A 34 5.47 9.09 7.33
C TYR A 34 4.33 9.97 7.86
N VAL A 35 3.19 9.34 8.10
CA VAL A 35 2.14 9.83 8.98
C VAL A 35 2.56 9.54 10.41
N LYS A 36 2.84 10.58 11.19
CA LYS A 36 3.23 10.50 12.60
C LYS A 36 2.03 10.76 13.49
N VAL A 37 1.72 9.81 14.36
CA VAL A 37 0.65 9.91 15.37
C VAL A 37 1.26 9.77 16.76
N VAL A 38 0.97 10.73 17.62
CA VAL A 38 1.50 10.83 18.99
C VAL A 38 0.39 10.65 20.02
N GLY A 39 0.75 10.42 21.28
CA GLY A 39 -0.24 10.35 22.37
C GLY A 39 -1.12 9.10 22.31
N LEU A 40 -0.58 8.00 21.77
CA LEU A 40 -1.27 6.72 21.77
C LEU A 40 -1.24 6.10 23.18
N LYS A 41 -2.29 5.35 23.50
CA LYS A 41 -2.42 4.53 24.70
C LYS A 41 -2.58 3.07 24.28
N PRO A 42 -2.27 2.11 25.16
CA PRO A 42 -2.66 0.72 24.96
C PRO A 42 -4.12 0.60 24.51
N SER A 43 -4.39 -0.36 23.62
CA SER A 43 -5.71 -0.62 23.03
C SER A 43 -6.26 0.46 22.09
N ASN A 44 -5.51 1.52 21.76
CA ASN A 44 -5.93 2.43 20.68
C ASN A 44 -5.82 1.74 19.33
N ARG A 45 -6.91 1.77 18.55
CA ARG A 45 -6.92 1.32 17.16
C ARG A 45 -6.67 2.51 16.25
N LEU A 46 -5.52 2.52 15.59
CA LEU A 46 -5.19 3.50 14.57
C LEU A 46 -5.56 2.95 13.20
N THR A 47 -6.30 3.73 12.42
CA THR A 47 -6.61 3.42 11.01
C THR A 47 -6.07 4.56 10.16
N VAL A 48 -5.25 4.23 9.15
CA VAL A 48 -4.76 5.19 8.16
C VAL A 48 -5.26 4.72 6.81
N THR A 49 -5.99 5.58 6.10
CA THR A 49 -6.54 5.27 4.78
C THR A 49 -6.05 6.27 3.74
N PHE A 50 -5.85 5.79 2.53
CA PHE A 50 -5.57 6.59 1.35
C PHE A 50 -5.98 5.78 0.11
N PRO A 51 -6.43 6.44 -0.97
CA PRO A 51 -6.86 5.75 -2.18
C PRO A 51 -5.65 5.15 -2.91
N LEU A 52 -5.78 3.90 -3.37
CA LEU A 52 -4.80 3.26 -4.27
C LEU A 52 -5.08 3.67 -5.71
N LYS A 53 -4.20 4.49 -6.30
CA LYS A 53 -4.32 4.93 -7.69
C LYS A 53 -4.26 3.74 -8.65
N ARG A 54 -5.05 3.78 -9.73
CA ARG A 54 -4.98 2.82 -10.84
C ARG A 54 -4.31 3.47 -12.04
N LYS A 55 -3.45 2.72 -12.73
CA LYS A 55 -2.76 3.18 -13.93
C LYS A 55 -2.76 2.08 -14.99
N VAL A 56 -2.96 2.47 -16.24
CA VAL A 56 -2.78 1.58 -17.40
C VAL A 56 -1.64 2.13 -18.22
N GLU A 57 -0.64 1.29 -18.48
CA GLU A 57 0.56 1.63 -19.23
C GLU A 57 0.72 0.72 -20.44
N LYS A 58 1.41 1.23 -21.46
CA LYS A 58 1.81 0.47 -22.64
C LYS A 58 3.32 0.32 -22.62
N GLU A 59 3.78 -0.92 -22.58
CA GLU A 59 5.20 -1.25 -22.47
C GLU A 59 5.64 -2.06 -23.68
N PHE A 60 6.81 -1.73 -24.22
CA PHE A 60 7.42 -2.45 -25.33
C PHE A 60 8.64 -3.21 -24.84
N ILE A 61 8.64 -4.53 -25.04
CA ILE A 61 9.81 -5.35 -24.72
C ILE A 61 10.66 -5.48 -25.98
N LYS A 62 11.97 -5.19 -25.86
CA LYS A 62 12.95 -5.44 -26.92
C LYS A 62 13.38 -6.91 -26.91
N ASP A 63 12.44 -7.80 -27.23
CA ASP A 63 12.67 -9.24 -27.33
C ASP A 63 12.73 -9.74 -28.79
N GLY A 64 12.73 -8.82 -29.75
CA GLY A 64 12.70 -9.13 -31.19
C GLY A 64 11.31 -9.47 -31.74
N LYS A 65 10.27 -9.59 -30.90
CA LYS A 65 8.89 -9.87 -31.32
C LYS A 65 8.06 -8.60 -31.54
N ASN A 66 8.55 -7.44 -31.07
CA ASN A 66 7.90 -6.14 -31.18
C ASN A 66 6.45 -6.14 -30.66
N ILE A 67 6.23 -6.83 -29.55
CA ILE A 67 4.92 -6.94 -28.90
C ILE A 67 4.74 -5.74 -27.94
N GLU A 68 3.61 -5.05 -28.07
CA GLU A 68 3.14 -4.06 -27.09
C GLU A 68 2.36 -4.80 -25.99
N TYR A 69 2.72 -4.57 -24.74
CA TYR A 69 2.02 -5.07 -23.57
C TYR A 69 1.22 -3.95 -22.91
N THR A 70 -0.04 -4.21 -22.60
CA THR A 70 -0.86 -3.36 -21.73
C THR A 70 -0.71 -3.86 -20.29
N VAL A 71 -0.20 -3.01 -19.41
CA VAL A 71 0.04 -3.31 -18.00
C VAL A 71 -0.92 -2.50 -17.13
N GLU A 72 -1.68 -3.18 -16.29
CA GLU A 72 -2.54 -2.53 -15.29
C GLU A 72 -1.88 -2.57 -13.91
N TRP A 73 -1.82 -1.41 -13.28
CA TRP A 73 -1.27 -1.19 -11.95
C TRP A 73 -2.35 -0.73 -10.97
N LYS A 74 -2.19 -1.15 -9.71
CA LYS A 74 -2.88 -0.58 -8.55
C LYS A 74 -1.86 -0.26 -7.46
N GLY A 75 -1.69 1.02 -7.16
CA GLY A 75 -0.49 1.50 -6.45
C GLY A 75 0.77 1.03 -7.17
N ASP A 76 1.68 0.39 -6.42
CA ASP A 76 2.93 -0.18 -6.95
C ASP A 76 2.80 -1.65 -7.37
N THR A 77 1.58 -2.20 -7.46
CA THR A 77 1.35 -3.62 -7.78
C THR A 77 0.79 -3.79 -9.19
N VAL A 78 1.46 -4.59 -10.02
CA VAL A 78 0.89 -5.08 -11.28
C VAL A 78 -0.23 -6.09 -10.99
N ILE A 79 -1.40 -5.83 -11.56
CA ILE A 79 -2.61 -6.64 -11.38
C ILE A 79 -3.10 -7.32 -12.67
N SER A 80 -2.57 -6.93 -13.83
CA SER A 80 -2.85 -7.55 -15.13
C SER A 80 -1.79 -7.17 -16.17
N ILE A 81 -1.50 -8.08 -17.10
CA ILE A 81 -0.69 -7.85 -18.30
C ILE A 81 -1.41 -8.50 -19.48
N SER A 82 -1.47 -7.80 -20.63
CA SER A 82 -2.03 -8.32 -21.88
C SER A 82 -1.14 -7.94 -23.08
N PRO A 83 -0.72 -8.88 -23.94
CA PRO A 83 -0.98 -10.32 -23.87
C PRO A 83 -0.31 -10.96 -22.65
N PRO A 84 -0.84 -12.07 -22.11
CA PRO A 84 -0.22 -12.76 -21.01
C PRO A 84 1.13 -13.34 -21.44
N GLY A 85 2.14 -13.19 -20.59
CA GLY A 85 3.43 -13.88 -20.77
C GLY A 85 3.36 -15.34 -20.35
N ASP A 86 4.23 -16.17 -20.93
CA ASP A 86 4.26 -17.62 -20.69
C ASP A 86 4.94 -18.03 -19.36
N LEU A 87 5.69 -17.11 -18.74
CA LEU A 87 6.49 -17.37 -17.54
C LEU A 87 5.94 -16.61 -16.33
N PHE A 88 5.87 -17.31 -15.19
CA PHE A 88 5.53 -16.78 -13.85
C PHE A 88 4.38 -15.76 -13.82
N PRO A 89 3.12 -16.21 -13.67
CA PRO A 89 1.94 -15.35 -13.72
C PRO A 89 1.70 -14.54 -12.43
N LEU A 90 2.75 -13.94 -11.86
CA LEU A 90 2.66 -13.16 -10.62
C LEU A 90 1.67 -11.99 -10.74
N TYR A 91 1.42 -11.50 -11.95
CA TYR A 91 0.49 -10.42 -12.25
C TYR A 91 -0.99 -10.84 -12.27
N GLN A 92 -1.34 -12.12 -12.13
CA GLN A 92 -2.75 -12.59 -12.16
C GLN A 92 -3.47 -12.26 -10.84
N ARG A 93 -3.72 -10.97 -10.59
CA ARG A 93 -4.32 -10.45 -9.36
C ARG A 93 -5.59 -9.66 -9.63
N ALA A 94 -6.43 -10.14 -10.54
CA ALA A 94 -7.69 -9.48 -10.92
C ALA A 94 -8.57 -9.12 -9.70
N HIS A 95 -8.53 -9.93 -8.63
CA HIS A 95 -9.24 -9.68 -7.38
C HIS A 95 -8.79 -8.41 -6.64
N PHE A 96 -7.60 -7.86 -6.93
CA PHE A 96 -7.12 -6.59 -6.38
C PHE A 96 -7.82 -5.37 -6.99
N ARG A 97 -8.64 -5.53 -8.04
CA ARG A 97 -9.46 -4.42 -8.57
C ARG A 97 -10.47 -3.89 -7.55
N SER A 98 -10.84 -4.66 -6.53
CA SER A 98 -11.69 -4.19 -5.42
C SER A 98 -11.03 -3.03 -4.67
N ASP A 99 -11.75 -1.93 -4.45
CA ASP A 99 -11.22 -0.74 -3.80
C ASP A 99 -10.99 -0.90 -2.29
N GLU A 100 -11.61 -1.91 -1.67
CA GLU A 100 -11.39 -2.24 -0.27
C GLU A 100 -10.25 -3.23 -0.09
N ALA A 101 -9.27 -2.85 0.73
CA ALA A 101 -8.21 -3.76 1.15
C ALA A 101 -8.77 -4.81 2.12
N PRO A 102 -8.47 -6.11 1.93
CA PRO A 102 -8.96 -7.14 2.84
C PRO A 102 -8.37 -6.94 4.23
N LEU A 103 -9.22 -6.70 5.22
CA LEU A 103 -8.82 -6.68 6.62
C LEU A 103 -8.59 -8.13 7.07
N ARG A 104 -7.44 -8.38 7.70
CA ARG A 104 -7.20 -9.64 8.40
C ARG A 104 -7.30 -9.39 9.89
N GLU A 105 -8.30 -9.98 10.52
CA GLU A 105 -8.48 -9.94 11.97
C GLU A 105 -7.60 -10.99 12.64
N ASP A 106 -7.32 -10.80 13.93
CA ASP A 106 -6.62 -11.77 14.79
C ASP A 106 -5.22 -12.21 14.35
N ILE A 107 -4.51 -11.37 13.58
CA ILE A 107 -3.10 -11.62 13.27
C ILE A 107 -2.20 -11.15 14.41
N THR A 108 -1.43 -12.09 14.97
CA THR A 108 -0.28 -11.76 15.81
C THR A 108 0.96 -11.62 14.93
N TYR A 109 1.41 -10.38 14.73
CA TYR A 109 2.70 -10.13 14.06
C TYR A 109 3.84 -10.40 15.05
N HIS A 110 4.90 -11.06 14.58
CA HIS A 110 6.11 -11.23 15.36
C HIS A 110 6.77 -9.86 15.59
N VAL A 111 6.87 -9.44 16.84
CA VAL A 111 7.65 -8.28 17.26
C VAL A 111 8.94 -8.79 17.89
N PRO A 112 10.13 -8.45 17.33
CA PRO A 112 11.40 -8.77 17.94
C PRO A 112 11.46 -8.26 19.38
N LYS A 113 11.99 -9.08 20.30
CA LYS A 113 12.17 -8.67 21.71
C LYS A 113 13.27 -7.62 21.89
N GLU A 114 14.21 -7.60 20.96
CA GLU A 114 15.38 -6.72 20.95
C GLU A 114 15.35 -5.84 19.70
N GLU A 115 15.94 -4.65 19.80
CA GLU A 115 16.08 -3.75 18.66
C GLU A 115 17.08 -4.34 17.66
N ILE A 116 16.66 -4.49 16.40
CA ILE A 116 17.51 -4.99 15.34
C ILE A 116 18.24 -3.80 14.70
N HIS A 117 19.53 -3.69 14.93
CA HIS A 117 20.42 -2.81 14.16
C HIS A 117 20.80 -3.52 12.86
N TRP A 118 20.46 -2.92 11.73
CA TRP A 118 20.81 -3.37 10.38
C TRP A 118 22.09 -2.69 9.89
#